data_AF-A0ABD0UHD0-F1
#
_entry.id   AF-A0ABD0UHD0-F1
#
_cell.length_a   1.000
_cell.length_b   1.000
_cell.length_c   1.000
_cell.angle_alpha   90.00
_cell.angle_beta   90.00
_cell.angle_gamma   90.00
#
_symmetry.space_group_name_H-M   'P 1'
#
loop_
_entity.id
_entity.type
_entity.pdbx_description
1 polymer ?
#
loop_
_entity_poly.entity_id
_entity_poly.type
_entity_poly.pdbx_seq_one_letter_code
_entity_poly.pdbx_strand_id
1 'polypeptide(L)'
;MAWESDPEDFSPAATIVPFDPPLPLLRGPVNAGPGDDASAGSFVLAFRDAASWRSAYRATESKIVEQCKAGARAGCSISVSNKCKTPLWKIILGTKQMDFKEREQCEEREMSSCMALAEDACISFAKVKCIPAFQDARIATESSSEVGNAALERVTVEEEGSTNYKGSKLMMDSFVDSTS
;
A
#
# COMPACT_ATOMS: atom_id res chain seq x y z
N MET A 1 -3.04 36.60 -41.20
CA MET A 1 -2.83 35.30 -40.54
C MET A 1 -4.03 35.06 -39.64
N ALA A 2 -5.00 34.28 -40.13
CA ALA A 2 -6.08 33.78 -39.30
C ALA A 2 -5.54 32.55 -38.55
N TRP A 3 -5.65 32.55 -37.24
CA TRP A 3 -5.51 31.34 -36.45
C TRP A 3 -6.85 30.61 -36.58
N GLU A 4 -6.85 29.50 -37.30
CA GLU A 4 -7.99 28.58 -37.30
C GLU A 4 -8.01 27.95 -35.90
N SER A 5 -8.99 28.28 -35.09
CA SER A 5 -9.27 27.56 -33.85
C SER A 5 -9.90 26.22 -34.22
N ASP A 6 -9.07 25.21 -34.42
CA ASP A 6 -9.53 23.82 -34.49
C ASP A 6 -10.18 23.50 -33.12
N PRO A 7 -11.46 23.12 -33.06
CA PRO A 7 -12.08 22.79 -31.79
C PRO A 7 -11.46 21.48 -31.29
N GLU A 8 -10.49 21.59 -30.39
CA GLU A 8 -9.87 20.47 -29.69
C GLU A 8 -10.96 19.49 -29.20
N ASP A 9 -10.91 18.25 -29.67
CA ASP A 9 -11.87 17.21 -29.30
C ASP A 9 -11.57 16.71 -27.88
N PHE A 10 -12.39 17.16 -26.93
CA PHE A 10 -12.34 16.73 -25.53
C PHE A 10 -13.29 15.56 -25.23
N SER A 11 -13.75 14.82 -26.24
CA SER A 11 -14.60 13.65 -26.01
C SER A 11 -13.87 12.58 -25.17
N PRO A 12 -14.61 11.73 -24.43
CA PRO A 12 -14.01 10.58 -23.74
C PRO A 12 -13.21 9.68 -24.69
N ALA A 13 -13.65 9.53 -25.93
CA ALA A 13 -12.93 8.74 -26.94
C ALA A 13 -11.56 9.33 -27.29
N ALA A 14 -11.43 10.66 -27.31
CA ALA A 14 -10.16 11.35 -27.56
C ALA A 14 -9.26 11.46 -26.32
N THR A 15 -9.81 11.34 -25.11
CA THR A 15 -9.08 11.55 -23.84
C THR A 15 -8.76 10.26 -23.08
N ILE A 16 -9.38 9.12 -23.43
CA ILE A 16 -9.08 7.82 -22.82
C ILE A 16 -7.85 7.21 -23.49
N VAL A 17 -6.78 7.06 -22.72
CA VAL A 17 -5.59 6.30 -23.12
C VAL A 17 -5.67 4.90 -22.49
N PRO A 18 -5.91 3.83 -23.27
CA PRO A 18 -5.91 2.47 -22.74
C PRO A 18 -4.49 2.05 -22.35
N PHE A 19 -4.37 1.21 -21.33
CA PHE A 19 -3.13 0.50 -21.06
C PHE A 19 -2.93 -0.59 -22.12
N ASP A 20 -1.75 -0.61 -22.75
CA ASP A 20 -1.34 -1.67 -23.68
C ASP A 20 -0.02 -2.31 -23.19
N PRO A 21 -0.05 -3.57 -22.69
CA PRO A 21 -1.22 -4.43 -22.53
C PRO A 21 -2.16 -3.96 -21.41
N PRO A 22 -3.44 -4.39 -21.39
CA PRO A 22 -4.36 -4.08 -20.31
C PRO A 22 -3.79 -4.47 -18.95
N LEU A 23 -3.78 -3.53 -18.00
CA LEU A 23 -3.35 -3.83 -16.64
C LEU A 23 -4.42 -4.67 -15.93
N PRO A 24 -4.05 -5.85 -15.39
CA PRO A 24 -4.99 -6.66 -14.64
C PRO A 24 -5.41 -5.92 -13.37
N LEU A 25 -6.72 -5.72 -13.21
CA LEU A 25 -7.26 -5.10 -12.00
C LEU A 25 -7.02 -6.01 -10.79
N LEU A 26 -6.61 -5.41 -9.67
CA LEU A 26 -6.42 -6.13 -8.41
C LEU A 26 -7.74 -6.71 -7.87
N ARG A 27 -8.86 -6.06 -8.19
CA ARG A 27 -10.21 -6.47 -7.78
C ARG A 27 -11.16 -6.36 -8.96
N GLY A 28 -12.05 -7.34 -9.11
CA GLY A 28 -13.13 -7.36 -10.10
C GLY A 28 -14.50 -7.23 -9.44
N PRO A 29 -15.55 -6.93 -10.21
CA PRO A 29 -16.91 -6.87 -9.69
C PRO A 29 -17.46 -8.26 -9.34
N VAL A 30 -18.14 -8.36 -8.20
CA VAL A 30 -18.97 -9.51 -7.79
C VAL A 30 -20.31 -9.02 -7.27
N ASN A 31 -21.34 -9.86 -7.31
CA ASN A 31 -22.66 -9.50 -6.78
C ASN A 31 -22.55 -9.11 -5.29
N ALA A 32 -23.18 -7.99 -4.94
CA ALA A 32 -23.32 -7.56 -3.55
C ALA A 32 -24.17 -8.59 -2.77
N GLY A 33 -23.75 -8.93 -1.56
CA GLY A 33 -24.49 -9.82 -0.67
C GLY A 33 -25.35 -9.06 0.36
N PRO A 34 -26.16 -9.77 1.16
CA PRO A 34 -27.03 -9.16 2.17
C PRO A 34 -26.30 -8.33 3.25
N GLY A 35 -25.00 -8.56 3.42
CA GLY A 35 -24.15 -7.81 4.35
C GLY A 35 -23.36 -6.65 3.72
N ASP A 36 -23.61 -6.34 2.46
CA ASP A 36 -23.05 -5.17 1.77
C ASP A 36 -24.01 -3.98 1.85
N ASP A 37 -23.46 -2.77 1.71
CA ASP A 37 -24.26 -1.55 1.68
C ASP A 37 -25.11 -1.50 0.41
N ALA A 38 -26.43 -1.62 0.58
CA ALA A 38 -27.38 -1.58 -0.52
C ALA A 38 -27.34 -0.26 -1.33
N SER A 39 -26.85 0.83 -0.73
CA SER A 39 -26.71 2.12 -1.42
C SER A 39 -25.51 2.17 -2.39
N ALA A 40 -24.54 1.25 -2.25
CA ALA A 40 -23.38 1.14 -3.13
C ALA A 40 -23.69 0.47 -4.49
N GLY A 41 -24.89 -0.10 -4.64
CA GLY A 41 -25.37 -0.75 -5.86
C GLY A 41 -25.25 -2.27 -5.84
N SER A 42 -25.52 -2.89 -7.00
CA SER A 42 -25.63 -4.35 -7.13
C SER A 42 -24.28 -5.10 -7.13
N PHE A 43 -23.16 -4.37 -7.20
CA PHE A 43 -21.83 -4.96 -7.32
C PHE A 43 -20.86 -4.37 -6.31
N VAL A 44 -19.97 -5.22 -5.79
CA VAL A 44 -18.83 -4.84 -4.94
C VAL A 44 -17.52 -5.35 -5.55
N LEU A 45 -16.40 -4.72 -5.22
CA LEU A 45 -15.08 -5.12 -5.71
C LEU A 45 -14.46 -6.21 -4.83
N ALA A 46 -14.10 -7.34 -5.44
CA ALA A 46 -13.45 -8.46 -4.77
C ALA A 46 -12.13 -8.86 -5.43
N PHE A 47 -11.17 -9.29 -4.60
CA PHE A 47 -10.01 -10.05 -5.06
C PHE A 47 -10.47 -11.36 -5.69
N ARG A 48 -9.77 -11.79 -6.74
CA ARG A 48 -10.10 -13.02 -7.48
C ARG A 48 -10.09 -14.27 -6.60
N ASP A 49 -9.12 -14.33 -5.69
CA ASP A 49 -8.88 -15.49 -4.84
C ASP A 49 -8.07 -15.12 -3.59
N ALA A 50 -7.95 -16.04 -2.64
CA ALA A 50 -7.21 -15.83 -1.40
C ALA A 50 -5.71 -15.55 -1.64
N ALA A 51 -5.11 -16.10 -2.69
CA ALA A 51 -3.71 -15.88 -3.00
C ALA A 51 -3.46 -14.45 -3.49
N SER A 52 -4.36 -13.92 -4.34
CA SER A 52 -4.33 -12.54 -4.82
C SER A 52 -4.51 -11.54 -3.69
N TRP A 53 -5.40 -11.81 -2.72
CA TRP A 53 -5.56 -11.00 -1.52
C TRP A 53 -4.28 -10.99 -0.67
N ARG A 54 -3.69 -12.17 -0.39
CA ARG A 54 -2.46 -12.26 0.43
C ARG A 54 -1.27 -11.59 -0.25
N SER A 55 -1.14 -11.77 -1.56
CA SER A 55 -0.10 -11.13 -2.37
C SER A 55 -0.23 -9.60 -2.31
N ALA A 56 -1.44 -9.08 -2.53
CA ALA A 56 -1.69 -7.65 -2.46
C ALA A 56 -1.46 -7.06 -1.06
N TYR A 57 -1.88 -7.78 0.00
CA TYR A 57 -1.62 -7.37 1.39
C TYR A 57 -0.12 -7.26 1.65
N ARG A 58 0.65 -8.33 1.37
CA ARG A 58 2.10 -8.37 1.58
C ARG A 58 2.84 -7.34 0.75
N ALA A 59 2.45 -7.15 -0.51
CA ALA A 59 3.06 -6.14 -1.38
C ALA A 59 2.82 -4.73 -0.84
N THR A 60 1.60 -4.45 -0.36
CA THR A 60 1.25 -3.15 0.22
C THR A 60 2.01 -2.91 1.53
N GLU A 61 2.02 -3.90 2.43
CA GLU A 61 2.74 -3.83 3.70
C GLU A 61 4.23 -3.59 3.47
N SER A 62 4.85 -4.38 2.59
CA SER A 62 6.25 -4.22 2.19
C SER A 62 6.52 -2.82 1.63
N LYS A 63 5.64 -2.30 0.77
CA LYS A 63 5.82 -0.97 0.19
C LYS A 63 5.73 0.14 1.23
N ILE A 64 4.81 0.03 2.19
CA ILE A 64 4.70 1.01 3.28
C ILE A 64 5.93 0.94 4.19
N VAL A 65 6.44 -0.26 4.51
CA VAL A 65 7.68 -0.42 5.27
C VAL A 65 8.86 0.20 4.53
N GLU A 66 9.01 -0.05 3.23
CA GLU A 66 10.07 0.52 2.39
C GLU A 66 10.05 2.05 2.42
N GLN A 67 8.88 2.65 2.19
CA GLN A 67 8.72 4.11 2.19
C GLN A 67 8.93 4.72 3.59
N CYS A 68 8.45 4.04 4.63
CA CYS A 68 8.70 4.44 6.01
C CYS A 68 10.19 4.40 6.35
N LYS A 69 10.90 3.33 5.99
CA LYS A 69 12.36 3.20 6.20
C LYS A 69 13.13 4.29 5.43
N ALA A 70 12.69 4.64 4.22
CA ALA A 70 13.28 5.75 3.47
C ALA A 70 13.09 7.11 4.19
N GLY A 71 11.89 7.38 4.70
CA GLY A 71 11.61 8.56 5.51
C GLY A 71 12.40 8.58 6.82
N ALA A 72 12.46 7.45 7.51
CA ALA A 72 13.25 7.28 8.73
C ALA A 72 14.74 7.51 8.47
N ARG A 73 15.28 7.04 7.34
CA ARG A 73 16.68 7.29 6.96
C ARG A 73 16.99 8.79 6.88
N ALA A 74 16.09 9.57 6.30
CA ALA A 74 16.22 11.03 6.24
C ALA A 74 16.07 11.69 7.62
N GLY A 75 15.11 11.27 8.44
CA GLY A 75 14.92 11.79 9.80
C GLY A 75 16.09 11.45 10.73
N CYS A 76 16.59 10.22 10.65
CA CYS A 76 17.75 9.73 11.38
C CYS A 76 19.00 10.52 10.99
N SER A 77 19.29 10.72 9.69
CA SER A 77 20.49 11.45 9.27
C SER A 77 20.53 12.89 9.82
N ILE A 78 19.39 13.58 9.88
CA ILE A 78 19.28 14.91 10.49
C ILE A 78 19.56 14.83 12.00
N SER A 79 18.91 13.89 12.69
CA SER A 79 19.03 13.72 14.16
C SER A 79 20.46 13.34 14.57
N VAL A 80 21.07 12.42 13.82
CA VAL A 80 22.45 11.94 13.96
C VAL A 80 23.44 13.09 13.72
N SER A 81 23.28 13.82 12.61
CA SER A 81 24.13 14.96 12.29
C SER A 81 24.07 16.03 13.38
N ASN A 82 22.90 16.22 14.02
CA ASN A 82 22.71 17.10 15.17
C ASN A 82 23.38 16.61 16.44
N LYS A 83 23.35 15.29 16.68
CA LYS A 83 23.91 14.66 17.88
C LYS A 83 25.43 14.56 17.84
N CYS A 84 26.01 14.34 16.66
CA CYS A 84 27.45 14.14 16.45
C CYS A 84 28.23 15.42 16.10
N LYS A 85 27.64 16.61 16.29
CA LYS A 85 28.31 17.89 16.04
C LYS A 85 29.45 18.11 17.03
N THR A 86 30.57 18.66 16.55
CA THR A 86 31.61 19.18 17.42
C THR A 86 31.05 20.33 18.26
N PRO A 87 31.21 20.29 19.60
CA PRO A 87 30.78 21.38 20.46
C PRO A 87 31.47 22.71 20.09
N LEU A 88 30.71 23.80 20.08
CA LEU A 88 31.19 25.14 19.69
C LEU A 88 32.40 25.60 20.52
N TRP A 89 32.49 25.25 21.81
CA TRP A 89 33.61 25.63 22.67
C TRP A 89 34.95 25.02 22.21
N LYS A 90 34.95 23.80 21.64
CA LYS A 90 36.15 23.17 21.07
C LYS A 90 36.62 23.92 19.81
N ILE A 91 35.68 24.49 19.06
CA ILE A 91 35.98 25.31 17.87
C ILE A 91 36.58 26.66 18.30
N ILE A 92 36.03 27.29 19.35
CA ILE A 92 36.48 28.60 19.87
C ILE A 92 37.88 28.50 20.51
N LEU A 93 38.20 27.41 21.20
CA LEU A 93 39.52 27.18 21.83
C LEU A 93 40.65 26.82 20.84
N GLY A 94 40.39 26.85 19.54
CA GLY A 94 41.45 26.77 18.53
C GLY A 94 42.10 25.40 18.37
N THR A 95 41.50 24.30 18.86
CA THR A 95 41.89 22.96 18.44
C THR A 95 41.53 22.79 16.96
N LYS A 96 42.51 23.06 16.10
CA LYS A 96 42.40 22.98 14.64
C LYS A 96 42.27 21.54 14.18
N GLN A 97 41.04 21.07 14.12
CA GLN A 97 40.42 20.29 13.03
C GLN A 97 39.17 19.63 13.60
N MET A 98 38.07 19.68 12.86
CA MET A 98 37.01 18.71 13.12
C MET A 98 37.63 17.33 12.95
N ASP A 99 37.61 16.51 14.00
CA ASP A 99 37.97 15.10 13.86
C ASP A 99 36.87 14.43 13.05
N PHE A 100 37.03 14.45 11.74
CA PHE A 100 36.09 13.83 10.80
C PHE A 100 35.95 12.33 11.08
N LYS A 101 36.99 11.68 11.60
CA LYS A 101 36.97 10.26 11.92
C LYS A 101 36.15 9.98 13.18
N GLU A 102 36.33 10.77 14.24
CA GLU A 102 35.48 10.67 15.44
C GLU A 102 34.01 10.95 15.11
N ARG A 103 33.77 11.96 14.27
CA ARG A 103 32.42 12.31 13.82
C ARG A 103 31.79 11.19 13.01
N GLU A 104 32.49 10.64 12.03
CA GLU A 104 32.01 9.52 11.20
C GLU A 104 31.66 8.31 12.07
N GLN A 105 32.50 7.95 13.04
CA GLN A 105 32.22 6.85 13.98
C GLN A 105 31.00 7.11 14.87
N CYS A 106 30.80 8.36 15.30
CA CYS A 106 29.58 8.75 16.00
C CYS A 106 28.37 8.60 15.08
N GLU A 107 28.44 9.12 13.86
CA GLU A 107 27.33 9.11 12.91
C GLU A 107 26.94 7.69 12.52
N GLU A 108 27.90 6.79 12.29
CA GLU A 108 27.63 5.38 11.99
C GLU A 108 26.92 4.65 13.15
N ARG A 109 27.39 4.85 14.39
CA ARG A 109 26.77 4.25 15.58
C ARG A 109 25.36 4.77 15.83
N GLU A 110 25.18 6.08 15.73
CA GLU A 110 23.89 6.73 15.99
C GLU A 110 22.89 6.42 14.86
N MET A 111 23.36 6.32 13.61
CA MET A 111 22.53 5.95 12.47
C MET A 111 22.04 4.50 12.58
N SER A 112 22.92 3.56 12.92
CA SER A 112 22.54 2.16 13.11
C SER A 112 21.53 1.99 14.25
N SER A 113 21.74 2.67 15.39
CA SER A 113 20.78 2.67 16.49
C SER A 113 19.42 3.28 16.11
N CYS A 114 19.42 4.39 15.37
CA CYS A 114 18.19 5.05 14.94
C CYS A 114 17.41 4.19 13.93
N MET A 115 18.09 3.58 12.96
CA MET A 115 17.47 2.72 11.97
C MET A 115 16.90 1.43 12.57
N ALA A 116 17.57 0.85 13.56
CA ALA A 116 17.06 -0.33 14.28
C ALA A 116 15.73 -0.03 14.99
N LEU A 117 15.62 1.12 15.67
CA LEU A 117 14.36 1.56 16.28
C LEU A 117 13.28 1.87 15.24
N ALA A 118 13.67 2.44 14.10
CA ALA A 118 12.74 2.76 13.02
C ALA A 118 12.17 1.50 12.34
N GLU A 119 12.89 0.39 12.31
CA GLU A 119 12.46 -0.85 11.66
C GLU A 119 11.14 -1.38 12.26
N ASP A 120 11.11 -1.61 13.57
CA ASP A 120 9.91 -2.10 14.26
C ASP A 120 8.76 -1.10 14.19
N ALA A 121 9.06 0.19 14.31
CA ALA A 121 8.07 1.26 14.18
C ALA A 121 7.44 1.28 12.78
N CYS A 122 8.24 1.08 11.73
CA CYS A 122 7.76 1.03 10.36
C CYS A 122 6.90 -0.21 10.08
N ILE A 123 7.27 -1.37 10.62
CA ILE A 123 6.46 -2.60 10.50
C ILE A 123 5.12 -2.42 11.21
N SER A 124 5.12 -1.89 12.43
CA SER A 124 3.90 -1.59 13.18
C SER A 124 3.01 -0.59 12.45
N PHE A 125 3.61 0.49 11.93
CA PHE A 125 2.91 1.49 11.13
C PHE A 125 2.28 0.89 9.88
N ALA A 126 3.00 0.03 9.15
CA ALA A 126 2.47 -0.64 7.97
C ALA A 126 1.23 -1.47 8.30
N LYS A 127 1.26 -2.27 9.38
CA LYS A 127 0.09 -3.04 9.83
C LYS A 127 -1.12 -2.16 10.14
N VAL A 128 -0.92 -1.06 10.88
CA VAL A 128 -1.99 -0.10 11.21
C VAL A 128 -2.63 0.50 9.94
N LYS A 129 -1.85 0.70 8.88
CA LYS A 129 -2.36 1.22 7.60
C LYS A 129 -2.97 0.15 6.71
N CYS A 130 -2.40 -1.05 6.68
CA CYS A 130 -2.88 -2.15 5.83
C CYS A 130 -4.19 -2.76 6.35
N ILE A 131 -4.33 -2.95 7.67
CA ILE A 131 -5.47 -3.67 8.24
C ILE A 131 -6.82 -3.07 7.81
N PRO A 132 -7.08 -1.76 7.99
CA PRO A 132 -8.38 -1.17 7.62
C PRO A 132 -8.71 -1.29 6.13
N ALA A 133 -7.71 -1.30 5.26
CA ALA A 133 -7.90 -1.37 3.80
C ALA A 133 -8.17 -2.80 3.28
N PHE A 134 -7.75 -3.83 4.04
CA PHE A 134 -7.80 -5.23 3.62
C PHE A 134 -8.76 -6.09 4.44
N GLN A 135 -9.09 -5.69 5.66
CA GLN A 135 -9.95 -6.45 6.57
C GLN A 135 -11.34 -6.68 5.98
N ASP A 136 -11.97 -5.63 5.45
CA ASP A 136 -13.30 -5.71 4.83
C ASP A 136 -13.26 -5.96 3.32
N ALA A 137 -12.06 -6.10 2.73
CA ALA A 137 -11.93 -6.36 1.30
C ALA A 137 -12.53 -7.73 0.95
N ARG A 138 -13.35 -7.77 -0.10
CA ARG A 138 -14.01 -8.99 -0.58
C ARG A 138 -13.03 -9.90 -1.32
N ILE A 139 -13.25 -11.21 -1.22
CA ILE A 139 -12.53 -12.27 -1.92
C ILE A 139 -13.57 -13.18 -2.55
N ALA A 140 -13.49 -13.39 -3.86
CA ALA A 140 -14.39 -14.27 -4.60
C ALA A 140 -14.25 -15.74 -4.16
N THR A 141 -15.35 -16.48 -4.23
CA THR A 141 -15.37 -17.94 -4.18
C THR A 141 -15.30 -18.51 -5.60
N GLU A 142 -14.74 -19.70 -5.76
CA GLU A 142 -14.37 -20.30 -7.07
C GLU A 142 -15.48 -20.30 -8.14
N SER A 143 -16.76 -20.16 -7.76
CA SER A 143 -17.91 -20.08 -8.66
C SER A 143 -18.15 -18.72 -9.35
N SER A 144 -17.34 -17.68 -9.12
CA SER A 144 -17.54 -16.35 -9.74
C SER A 144 -16.61 -16.05 -10.92
N SER A 145 -15.83 -17.04 -11.38
CA SER A 145 -14.83 -16.87 -12.44
C SER A 145 -15.42 -16.99 -13.85
N GLU A 146 -16.59 -16.42 -14.10
CA GLU A 146 -17.15 -16.31 -15.45
C GLU A 146 -17.87 -14.97 -15.64
N VAL A 147 -17.13 -13.86 -15.64
CA VAL A 147 -17.59 -12.64 -16.32
C VAL A 147 -16.44 -12.03 -17.11
N GLY A 148 -15.96 -12.81 -18.08
CA GLY A 148 -15.35 -12.30 -19.29
C GLY A 148 -16.31 -12.56 -20.44
N ASN A 149 -16.99 -11.51 -20.91
CA ASN A 149 -17.84 -11.46 -22.10
C ASN A 149 -19.08 -12.37 -22.14
N ALA A 150 -20.25 -11.88 -21.71
CA ALA A 150 -21.53 -12.08 -22.43
C ALA A 150 -22.68 -11.31 -21.78
N ALA A 151 -23.67 -11.02 -22.61
CA ALA A 151 -24.86 -10.21 -22.43
C ALA A 151 -25.70 -10.48 -21.16
N LEU A 152 -26.41 -9.41 -20.80
CA LEU A 152 -27.61 -9.31 -19.99
C LEU A 152 -28.56 -10.52 -20.15
N GLU A 153 -28.72 -11.36 -19.13
CA GLU A 153 -30.00 -12.05 -18.87
C GLU A 153 -30.19 -12.30 -17.38
N ARG A 154 -31.37 -11.92 -16.87
CA ARG A 154 -31.78 -12.06 -15.48
C ARG A 154 -32.18 -13.50 -15.21
N VAL A 155 -31.53 -14.14 -14.23
CA VAL A 155 -32.08 -15.30 -13.54
C VAL A 155 -32.24 -14.94 -12.07
N THR A 156 -33.48 -15.04 -11.59
CA THR A 156 -33.85 -14.95 -10.18
C THR A 156 -33.23 -16.09 -9.40
N VAL A 157 -32.53 -15.81 -8.29
CA VAL A 157 -32.08 -16.83 -7.36
C VAL A 157 -32.49 -16.43 -5.94
N GLU A 158 -33.19 -17.37 -5.31
CA GLU A 158 -33.64 -17.41 -3.93
C GLU A 158 -32.45 -17.41 -2.94
N GLU A 159 -32.72 -17.03 -1.69
CA GLU A 159 -31.75 -16.86 -0.60
C GLU A 159 -30.90 -18.12 -0.31
N GLU A 160 -29.56 -17.99 -0.48
CA GLU A 160 -28.44 -18.57 0.32
C GLU A 160 -27.16 -18.61 -0.56
N GLY A 161 -26.61 -17.45 -0.93
CA GLY A 161 -25.67 -17.37 -2.08
C GLY A 161 -24.64 -16.26 -2.03
N SER A 162 -23.79 -16.21 -1.01
CA SER A 162 -22.66 -15.27 -1.02
C SER A 162 -21.49 -15.86 -1.83
N THR A 163 -21.25 -15.33 -3.03
CA THR A 163 -20.14 -15.72 -3.91
C THR A 163 -18.79 -15.12 -3.49
N ASN A 164 -18.71 -14.56 -2.28
CA ASN A 164 -17.51 -13.91 -1.77
C ASN A 164 -17.47 -13.90 -0.23
N TYR A 165 -16.31 -13.63 0.34
CA TYR A 165 -16.11 -13.46 1.78
C TYR A 165 -15.11 -12.33 2.10
N LYS A 166 -15.05 -11.91 3.36
CA LYS A 166 -14.16 -10.82 3.82
C LYS A 166 -12.76 -11.31 4.17
N GLY A 167 -11.76 -10.47 3.89
CA GLY A 167 -10.35 -10.70 4.23
C GLY A 167 -10.07 -10.90 5.72
N SER A 168 -10.95 -10.43 6.61
CA SER A 168 -10.89 -10.67 8.05
C SER A 168 -10.78 -12.16 8.40
N LYS A 169 -11.38 -13.06 7.58
CA LYS A 169 -11.23 -14.51 7.74
C LYS A 169 -9.78 -14.97 7.57
N LEU A 170 -9.05 -14.40 6.61
CA LEU A 170 -7.64 -14.77 6.35
C LEU A 170 -6.65 -14.14 7.33
N MET A 171 -6.99 -12.96 7.87
CA MET A 171 -6.14 -12.30 8.89
C MET A 171 -6.09 -13.10 10.19
N MET A 172 -7.19 -13.76 10.56
CA MET A 172 -7.26 -14.63 11.75
C MET A 172 -6.34 -15.85 11.60
N ASP A 173 -6.28 -16.46 10.42
CA ASP A 173 -5.40 -17.61 10.14
C ASP A 173 -3.91 -17.23 10.21
N SER A 174 -3.54 -16.03 9.71
CA SER A 174 -2.15 -15.56 9.77
C SER A 174 -1.64 -15.23 11.18
N PHE A 175 -2.55 -15.01 12.14
CA PHE A 175 -2.18 -14.77 13.54
C PHE A 175 -1.82 -16.08 14.26
N VAL A 176 -2.40 -17.20 13.83
CA VAL A 176 -2.12 -18.55 14.38
C VAL A 176 -0.73 -19.04 13.94
N ASP A 177 -0.34 -18.80 12.68
CA ASP A 177 0.97 -19.18 12.13
C ASP A 177 2.16 -18.38 12.69
N SER A 178 1.93 -17.24 13.32
CA SER A 178 3.00 -16.43 13.94
C SER A 178 3.31 -16.85 15.38
N THR A 179 2.59 -17.84 15.92
CA THR A 179 2.72 -18.33 17.31
C THR A 179 3.20 -19.77 17.44
N SER A 180 3.66 -20.40 16.35
CA SER A 180 4.20 -21.77 16.35
C SER A 180 5.70 -21.83 16.05
#